data_AF-A0A4Y9PKZ2-F1
#
_entry.id   AF-A0A4Y9PKZ2-F1
#
_cell.length_a   1.000
_cell.length_b   1.000
_cell.length_c   1.000
_cell.angle_alpha   90.00
_cell.angle_beta   90.00
_cell.angle_gamma   90.00
#
_symmetry.space_group_name_H-M   'P 1'
#
loop_
_entity.id
_entity.type
_entity.pdbx_description
1 polymer ?
#
loop_
_entity_poly.entity_id
_entity_poly.type
_entity_poly.pdbx_seq_one_letter_code
_entity_poly.pdbx_strand_id
1 'polypeptide(L)'
;MDDLRVRTDLLRDAAASLSDLRAELSGLERRRDQARSSWGSDDVADALDRFVDNWDDNRRRIGDSVTSLQRMAEATAEEFERVESELTGSFDP
;
A
#
# COMPACT_ATOMS: atom_id res chain seq x y z
N MET A 1 -30.95 -2.16 -11.35
CA MET A 1 -29.75 -3.00 -11.43
C MET A 1 -28.61 -2.27 -10.74
N ASP A 2 -28.65 -2.18 -9.40
CA ASP A 2 -27.58 -1.53 -8.61
C ASP A 2 -26.65 -2.56 -7.93
N ASP A 3 -26.95 -3.85 -8.08
CA ASP A 3 -26.27 -4.95 -7.36
C ASP A 3 -24.97 -5.43 -8.04
N LEU A 4 -24.66 -4.91 -9.24
CA LEU A 4 -23.49 -5.27 -10.05
C LEU A 4 -22.60 -4.07 -10.37
N ARG A 5 -22.72 -2.96 -9.64
CA ARG A 5 -21.71 -1.90 -9.70
C ARG A 5 -20.52 -2.33 -8.85
N VAL A 6 -19.44 -2.72 -9.52
CA VAL A 6 -18.12 -2.88 -8.90
C VAL A 6 -17.83 -1.57 -8.17
N ARG A 7 -17.74 -1.63 -6.84
CA ARG A 7 -17.41 -0.48 -5.99
C ARG A 7 -15.92 -0.18 -6.14
N THR A 8 -15.54 0.30 -7.30
CA THR A 8 -14.18 0.75 -7.64
C THR A 8 -13.71 1.83 -6.66
N ASP A 9 -14.63 2.60 -6.08
CA ASP A 9 -14.38 3.56 -5.00
C ASP A 9 -13.76 2.90 -3.76
N LEU A 10 -14.26 1.73 -3.33
CA LEU A 10 -13.69 1.00 -2.19
C LEU A 10 -12.28 0.49 -2.48
N LEU A 11 -11.99 0.13 -3.72
CA LEU A 11 -10.64 -0.29 -4.14
C LEU A 11 -9.68 0.90 -4.15
N ARG A 12 -10.14 2.08 -4.59
CA ARG A 12 -9.36 3.32 -4.55
C ARG A 12 -9.10 3.78 -3.11
N ASP A 13 -10.10 3.71 -2.24
CA ASP A 13 -9.97 4.06 -0.82
C ASP A 13 -8.99 3.12 -0.09
N ALA A 14 -9.04 1.82 -0.41
CA ALA A 14 -8.08 0.85 0.11
C ALA A 14 -6.65 1.16 -0.37
N ALA A 15 -6.46 1.46 -1.66
CA ALA A 15 -5.16 1.84 -2.20
C ALA A 15 -4.60 3.12 -1.55
N ALA A 16 -5.44 4.14 -1.35
CA ALA A 16 -5.06 5.38 -0.67
C ALA A 16 -4.64 5.12 0.79
N SER A 17 -5.45 4.36 1.54
CA SER A 17 -5.17 4.01 2.93
C SER A 17 -3.85 3.24 3.08
N LEU A 18 -3.55 2.34 2.14
CA LEU A 18 -2.31 1.58 2.15
C LEU A 18 -1.09 2.45 1.76
N SER A 19 -1.29 3.44 0.89
CA SER A 19 -0.26 4.44 0.56
C SER A 19 0.07 5.33 1.76
N ASP A 20 -0.94 5.80 2.49
CA ASP A 20 -0.77 6.62 3.69
C ASP A 20 -0.05 5.83 4.78
N LEU A 21 -0.45 4.57 5.00
CA LEU A 21 0.26 3.65 5.89
C LEU A 21 1.73 3.53 5.48
N ARG A 22 2.04 3.31 4.20
CA ARG A 22 3.43 3.25 3.69
C ARG A 22 4.20 4.54 4.01
N ALA A 23 3.56 5.70 3.86
CA ALA A 23 4.18 7.00 4.11
C ALA A 23 4.50 7.20 5.60
N GLU A 24 3.57 6.85 6.50
CA GLU A 24 3.79 6.92 7.94
C GLU A 24 4.91 5.99 8.40
N LEU A 25 4.90 4.73 7.92
CA LEU A 25 5.93 3.74 8.21
C LEU A 25 7.31 4.20 7.73
N SER A 26 7.38 4.91 6.59
CA SER A 26 8.62 5.52 6.07
C SER A 26 9.08 6.75 6.86
N GLY A 27 8.18 7.40 7.60
CA GLY A 27 8.49 8.53 8.46
C GLY A 27 9.28 8.17 9.72
N LEU A 28 9.17 6.91 10.18
CA LEU A 28 9.79 6.44 11.41
C LEU A 28 11.33 6.32 11.31
N GLU A 29 11.85 5.96 10.14
CA GLU A 29 13.30 5.84 9.89
C GLU A 29 14.03 7.20 10.04
N ARG A 30 13.42 8.28 9.55
CA ARG A 30 13.97 9.64 9.69
C ARG A 30 14.01 10.13 11.13
N ARG A 31 13.12 9.64 11.99
CA ARG A 31 13.12 9.96 13.43
C ARG A 31 14.22 9.21 14.19
N ARG A 32 14.69 8.07 13.67
CA ARG A 32 15.76 7.24 14.24
C ARG A 32 17.12 7.90 14.15
N ASP A 33 17.52 8.36 12.97
CA ASP A 33 18.86 8.96 12.78
C ASP A 33 19.06 10.19 13.68
N GLN A 34 17.96 10.90 13.96
CA GLN A 34 17.94 12.03 14.89
C GLN A 34 18.00 11.60 16.36
N ALA A 35 17.48 10.43 16.71
CA ALA A 35 17.42 9.93 18.09
C ALA A 35 18.64 9.09 18.50
N ARG A 36 19.39 8.52 17.54
CA ARG A 36 20.53 7.62 17.79
C ARG A 36 21.61 8.25 18.68
N SER A 37 21.81 9.56 18.59
CA SER A 37 22.73 10.33 19.44
C SER A 37 22.29 10.44 20.91
N SER A 38 21.03 10.10 21.21
CA SER A 38 20.40 10.29 22.54
C SER A 38 20.17 8.98 23.30
N TRP A 39 20.51 7.83 22.73
CA TRP A 39 20.16 6.52 23.30
C TRP A 39 21.01 6.10 24.50
N GLY A 40 22.20 6.69 24.67
CA GLY A 40 22.99 6.68 25.91
C GLY A 40 23.58 5.34 26.36
N SER A 41 22.99 4.21 25.97
CA SER A 41 23.39 2.84 26.30
C SER A 41 23.61 2.05 25.01
N ASP A 42 24.75 1.37 24.92
CA ASP A 42 25.11 0.55 23.77
C ASP A 42 24.12 -0.62 23.59
N ASP A 43 23.65 -1.25 24.68
CA ASP A 43 22.64 -2.32 24.62
C ASP A 43 21.30 -1.84 24.07
N VAL A 44 20.88 -0.62 24.44
CA VAL A 44 19.65 0.00 23.93
C VAL A 44 19.82 0.37 22.45
N ALA A 45 20.98 0.87 22.07
CA ALA A 45 21.29 1.16 20.67
C ALA A 45 21.28 -0.09 19.79
N ASP A 46 21.89 -1.19 20.26
CA ASP A 46 21.90 -2.48 19.59
C ASP A 46 20.50 -3.08 19.43
N ALA A 47 19.67 -3.01 20.48
CA ALA A 47 18.29 -3.50 20.44
C ALA A 47 17.44 -2.69 19.45
N LEU A 48 17.62 -1.37 19.43
CA LEU A 48 16.94 -0.47 18.50
C LEU A 48 17.42 -0.65 17.06
N ASP A 49 18.71 -0.89 16.83
CA ASP A 49 19.23 -1.20 15.50
C ASP A 49 18.64 -2.52 14.97
N ARG A 50 18.62 -3.60 15.77
CA ARG A 50 17.99 -4.86 15.37
C ARG A 50 16.48 -4.71 15.10
N PHE A 51 15.79 -3.89 15.90
CA PHE A 51 14.38 -3.60 15.68
C PHE A 51 14.18 -2.86 14.34
N VAL A 52 15.02 -1.89 14.03
CA VAL A 52 14.96 -1.09 12.79
C VAL A 52 15.28 -1.94 11.57
N ASP A 53 16.29 -2.80 11.63
CA ASP A 53 16.65 -3.69 10.51
C ASP A 53 15.49 -4.64 10.18
N ASN A 54 14.90 -5.27 11.20
CA ASN A 54 13.72 -6.12 11.02
C ASN A 54 12.48 -5.34 10.54
N TRP A 55 12.37 -4.08 10.95
CA TRP A 55 11.31 -3.18 10.51
C TRP A 55 11.46 -2.81 9.03
N ASP A 56 12.68 -2.53 8.58
CA ASP A 56 12.97 -2.21 7.18
C ASP A 56 12.67 -3.38 6.25
N ASP A 57 12.95 -4.61 6.67
CA ASP A 57 12.59 -5.80 5.90
C ASP A 57 11.06 -6.04 5.88
N ASN A 58 10.38 -5.86 7.01
CA ASN A 58 8.92 -5.97 7.07
C ASN A 58 8.22 -4.88 6.25
N ARG A 59 8.69 -3.63 6.29
CA ARG A 59 8.09 -2.53 5.51
C ARG A 59 8.22 -2.81 4.02
N ARG A 60 9.36 -3.34 3.57
CA ARG A 60 9.59 -3.70 2.16
C ARG A 60 8.58 -4.75 1.71
N ARG A 61 8.42 -5.82 2.49
CA ARG A 61 7.41 -6.87 2.24
C ARG A 61 5.98 -6.34 2.20
N ILE A 62 5.60 -5.48 3.15
CA ILE A 62 4.27 -4.86 3.20
C ILE A 62 4.08 -3.97 1.97
N GLY A 63 5.07 -3.13 1.62
CA GLY A 63 5.03 -2.26 0.45
C GLY A 63 4.87 -3.02 -0.87
N ASP A 64 5.59 -4.13 -1.03
CA ASP A 64 5.48 -5.00 -2.20
C ASP A 64 4.08 -5.64 -2.29
N SER A 65 3.56 -6.12 -1.16
CA SER A 65 2.22 -6.71 -1.06
C SER A 65 1.12 -5.69 -1.41
N VAL A 66 1.23 -4.47 -0.88
CA VAL A 66 0.34 -3.34 -1.19
C VAL A 66 0.37 -3.00 -2.67
N THR A 67 1.57 -2.89 -3.24
CA THR A 67 1.75 -2.57 -4.67
C THR A 67 1.13 -3.65 -5.54
N SER A 68 1.29 -4.93 -5.16
CA SER A 68 0.66 -6.05 -5.87
C SER A 68 -0.87 -5.96 -5.80
N LEU A 69 -1.43 -5.68 -4.63
CA LEU A 69 -2.88 -5.53 -4.46
C LEU A 69 -3.44 -4.35 -5.27
N GLN A 70 -2.73 -3.22 -5.30
CA GLN A 70 -3.11 -2.06 -6.11
C GLN A 70 -3.18 -2.45 -7.60
N ARG A 71 -2.13 -3.09 -8.14
CA ARG A 71 -2.10 -3.51 -9.54
C ARG A 71 -3.23 -4.49 -9.88
N MET A 72 -3.52 -5.42 -8.96
CA MET A 72 -4.64 -6.35 -9.14
C MET A 72 -5.98 -5.63 -9.18
N ALA A 73 -6.19 -4.65 -8.30
CA ALA A 73 -7.41 -3.84 -8.27
C ALA A 73 -7.56 -3.00 -9.55
N GLU A 74 -6.49 -2.36 -10.01
CA GLU A 74 -6.45 -1.59 -11.28
C GLU A 74 -6.79 -2.48 -12.47
N ALA A 75 -6.09 -3.62 -12.62
CA ALA A 75 -6.34 -4.57 -13.71
C ALA A 75 -7.78 -5.12 -13.68
N THR A 76 -8.32 -5.37 -12.49
CA THR A 76 -9.71 -5.82 -12.34
C THR A 76 -10.68 -4.74 -12.81
N ALA A 77 -10.47 -3.48 -12.43
CA ALA A 77 -11.32 -2.38 -12.86
C ALA A 77 -11.26 -2.18 -14.39
N GLU A 78 -10.06 -2.19 -14.98
CA GLU A 78 -9.85 -2.09 -16.43
C GLU A 78 -10.60 -3.20 -17.19
N GLU A 79 -10.55 -4.44 -16.70
CA GLU A 79 -11.28 -5.55 -17.32
C GLU A 79 -12.80 -5.38 -17.22
N PHE A 80 -13.31 -4.89 -16.09
CA PHE A 80 -14.75 -4.58 -15.97
C PHE A 80 -15.20 -3.47 -16.93
N GLU A 81 -14.43 -2.39 -17.04
CA GLU A 81 -14.71 -1.29 -17.96
C GLU A 81 -14.65 -1.74 -19.42
N ARG A 82 -13.68 -2.61 -19.77
CA ARG A 82 -13.57 -3.19 -21.11
C ARG A 82 -14.79 -4.05 -21.45
N VAL A 83 -15.19 -4.94 -20.54
CA VAL A 83 -16.38 -5.79 -20.72
C VAL A 83 -17.64 -4.94 -20.85
N GLU A 84 -17.81 -3.89 -20.04
CA GLU A 84 -18.94 -2.97 -20.15
C GLU A 84 -18.95 -2.22 -21.49
N SER A 85 -17.80 -1.77 -21.98
CA SER A 85 -17.67 -1.12 -23.29
C SER A 85 -18.00 -2.08 -24.44
N GLU A 86 -17.56 -3.34 -24.37
CA GLU A 86 -17.86 -4.36 -25.38
C GLU A 86 -19.34 -4.71 -25.42
N LEU A 87 -19.99 -4.86 -24.25
CA LEU A 87 -21.44 -5.04 -24.19
C LEU A 87 -22.16 -3.82 -24.76
N THR A 88 -21.84 -2.61 -24.33
CA THR A 88 -22.54 -1.39 -24.76
C THR A 88 -22.36 -1.11 -26.25
N GLY A 89 -21.15 -1.28 -26.78
CA GLY A 89 -20.87 -1.17 -28.22
C GLY A 89 -21.53 -2.24 -29.08
N SER A 90 -21.92 -3.38 -28.50
CA SER A 90 -22.72 -4.41 -29.19
C SER A 90 -24.22 -4.08 -29.26
N PHE A 91 -24.69 -3.09 -28.49
CA PHE A 91 -26.10 -2.67 -28.43
C PHE A 91 -26.41 -1.38 -29.20
N ASP A 92 -25.43 -0.67 -29.74
CA ASP A 92 -25.64 0.42 -30.70
C ASP A 92 -25.58 -0.11 -32.15
N PRO A 93 -26.67 0.00 -32.95
CA PRO A 93 -26.77 -0.53 -34.31
C PRO A 93 -25.98 0.25 -35.38
#